data_AF-A0A317Z7A8-F1
#
_entry.id   AF-A0A317Z7A8-F1
#
_cell.length_a   1.000
_cell.length_b   1.000
_cell.length_c   1.000
_cell.angle_alpha   90.00
_cell.angle_beta   90.00
_cell.angle_gamma   90.00
#
_symmetry.space_group_name_H-M   'P 1'
#
loop_
_entity.id
_entity.type
_entity.pdbx_description
1 polymer ?
#
loop_
_entity_poly.entity_id
_entity_poly.type
_entity_poly.pdbx_seq_one_letter_code
_entity_poly.pdbx_strand_id
1 'polypeptide(L)'
;VYCSSSLFSTQYGKVLSQLTFVESELLNLDDAVMQQAISELDYSYYLTQLQKKKPHQLHPKAEEALASMSTALDVPYDIYGVTKMLDIDFGTFEVNGLTYDMDYTTFEGYYEDHDDTALRRASFRHFSDTLKKYEHTTAAVYNAQVQREKLEADLRGYDSVIEYLLEEQDVTLDMYHRLFYS
;
A
#
# COMPACT_ATOMS: atom_id res chain seq x y z
N VAL A 1 -6.87 17.66 11.77
CA VAL A 1 -6.67 16.20 11.64
C VAL A 1 -5.50 15.88 10.71
N TYR A 2 -5.48 16.35 9.46
CA TYR A 2 -4.35 16.13 8.53
C TYR A 2 -2.97 16.61 9.03
N CYS A 3 -2.88 17.82 9.62
CA CYS A 3 -1.61 18.34 10.16
C CYS A 3 -1.06 17.49 11.33
N SER A 4 -1.94 16.90 12.14
CA SER A 4 -1.55 16.01 13.24
C SER A 4 -1.06 14.64 12.74
N SER A 5 -1.68 14.12 11.67
CA SER A 5 -1.25 12.88 11.01
C SER A 5 0.12 13.06 10.33
N SER A 6 0.33 14.16 9.59
CA SER A 6 1.61 14.48 8.97
C SER A 6 2.75 14.65 10.00
N LEU A 7 2.47 15.28 11.14
CA LEU A 7 3.43 15.38 12.23
C LEU A 7 3.79 14.01 12.82
N PHE A 8 2.80 13.12 13.01
CA PHE A 8 3.03 11.76 13.46
C PHE A 8 3.91 11.00 12.46
N SER A 9 3.58 11.00 11.16
CA SER A 9 4.36 10.31 10.12
C SER A 9 5.82 10.80 10.08
N THR A 10 6.02 12.11 10.23
CA THR A 10 7.37 12.71 10.27
C THR A 10 8.17 12.23 11.48
N GLN A 11 7.55 12.19 12.67
CA GLN A 11 8.24 11.71 13.88
C GLN A 11 8.48 10.20 13.81
N TYR A 12 7.52 9.44 13.28
CA TYR A 12 7.64 8.01 13.07
C TYR A 12 8.81 7.66 12.13
N GLY A 13 8.95 8.36 10.99
CA GLY A 13 10.08 8.17 10.08
C GLY A 13 11.44 8.47 10.73
N LYS A 14 11.53 9.47 11.61
CA LYS A 14 12.74 9.74 12.39
C LYS A 14 13.08 8.63 13.38
N VAL A 15 12.10 8.10 14.08
CA VAL A 15 12.29 6.96 15.00
C VAL A 15 12.72 5.73 14.20
N LEU A 16 12.06 5.41 13.09
CA LEU A 16 12.44 4.30 12.22
C LEU A 16 13.88 4.43 11.72
N SER A 17 14.28 5.61 11.24
CA SER A 17 15.65 5.88 10.81
C SER A 17 16.69 5.62 11.91
N GLN A 18 16.35 5.87 13.18
CA GLN A 18 17.22 5.56 14.32
C GLN A 18 17.24 4.07 14.69
N LEU A 19 16.28 3.28 14.20
CA LEU A 19 16.16 1.84 14.49
C LEU A 19 16.69 0.96 13.35
N THR A 20 16.99 1.50 12.17
CA THR A 20 17.50 0.72 11.01
C THR A 20 18.80 -0.03 11.29
N PHE A 21 19.61 0.44 12.25
CA PHE A 21 20.83 -0.24 12.67
C PHE A 21 20.53 -1.61 13.30
N VAL A 22 19.39 -1.79 13.98
CA VAL A 22 19.05 -3.05 14.67
C VAL A 22 18.97 -4.20 13.67
N GLU A 23 18.16 -4.03 12.63
CA GLU A 23 18.01 -5.03 11.57
C GLU A 23 19.33 -5.24 10.80
N SER A 24 20.07 -4.16 10.57
CA SER A 24 21.40 -4.23 9.92
C SER A 24 22.42 -5.03 10.73
N GLU A 25 22.50 -4.81 12.04
CA GLU A 25 23.41 -5.54 12.92
C GLU A 25 23.01 -7.01 13.06
N LEU A 26 21.71 -7.29 13.19
CA LEU A 26 21.19 -8.66 13.19
C LEU A 26 21.56 -9.40 11.90
N LEU A 27 21.38 -8.76 10.74
CA LEU A 27 21.69 -9.38 9.45
C LEU A 27 23.19 -9.58 9.18
N ASN A 28 24.03 -8.77 9.84
CA ASN A 28 25.48 -8.90 9.82
C ASN A 28 26.04 -9.96 10.77
N LEU A 29 25.21 -10.57 11.61
CA LEU A 29 25.64 -11.70 12.45
C LEU A 29 26.12 -12.87 11.58
N ASP A 30 27.05 -13.64 12.14
CA ASP A 30 27.44 -14.94 11.56
C ASP A 30 26.20 -15.83 11.44
N ASP A 31 26.08 -16.53 10.31
CA ASP A 31 24.89 -17.36 10.03
C ASP A 31 24.65 -18.41 11.13
N ALA A 32 25.70 -18.94 11.75
CA ALA A 32 25.60 -19.87 12.87
C ALA A 32 24.91 -19.25 14.10
N VAL A 33 25.23 -17.99 14.42
CA VAL A 33 24.61 -17.26 15.53
C VAL A 33 23.14 -16.95 15.21
N MET A 34 22.85 -16.55 13.97
CA MET A 34 21.47 -16.32 13.52
C MET A 34 20.63 -17.60 13.60
N GLN A 35 21.16 -18.74 13.13
CA GLN A 35 20.45 -20.02 13.20
C GLN A 35 20.20 -20.48 14.64
N GLN A 36 21.18 -20.29 15.53
CA GLN A 36 21.00 -20.57 16.94
C GLN A 36 19.87 -19.71 17.54
N ALA A 37 19.90 -18.39 17.29
CA ALA A 37 18.88 -17.46 17.77
C ALA A 37 17.47 -17.82 17.25
N ILE A 38 17.34 -18.21 15.98
CA ILE A 38 16.08 -18.69 15.40
C ILE A 38 15.57 -19.94 16.14
N SER A 39 16.46 -20.83 16.58
CA SER A 39 16.06 -22.09 17.24
C SER A 39 15.73 -21.95 18.73
N GLU A 40 16.33 -20.97 19.42
CA GLU A 40 16.27 -20.85 20.88
C GLU A 40 15.33 -19.73 21.37
N LEU A 41 15.04 -18.72 20.54
CA LEU A 41 14.25 -17.55 20.94
C LEU A 41 12.78 -17.64 20.50
N ASP A 42 11.89 -17.04 21.29
CA ASP A 42 10.45 -16.95 21.00
C ASP A 42 10.11 -16.08 19.78
N TYR A 43 11.10 -15.40 19.18
CA TYR A 43 10.95 -14.52 18.01
C TYR A 43 11.46 -15.16 16.71
N SER A 44 11.52 -16.49 16.66
CA SER A 44 12.05 -17.29 15.54
C SER A 44 11.46 -16.91 14.18
N TYR A 45 10.15 -16.64 14.11
CA TYR A 45 9.49 -16.20 12.88
C TYR A 45 10.05 -14.88 12.36
N TYR A 46 10.15 -13.86 13.22
CA TYR A 46 10.71 -12.56 12.83
C TYR A 46 12.16 -12.69 12.35
N LEU A 47 12.99 -13.44 13.08
CA LEU A 47 14.38 -13.67 12.69
C LEU A 47 14.50 -14.45 11.37
N THR A 48 13.61 -15.41 11.13
CA THR A 48 13.54 -16.15 9.86
C THR A 48 13.17 -15.21 8.71
N GLN A 49 12.15 -14.37 8.89
CA GLN A 49 11.75 -13.41 7.86
C GLN A 49 12.83 -12.36 7.62
N LEU A 50 13.49 -11.87 8.67
CA LEU A 50 14.62 -10.97 8.55
C LEU A 50 15.76 -11.62 7.76
N GLN A 51 16.12 -12.86 8.07
CA GLN A 51 17.14 -13.60 7.32
C GLN A 51 16.79 -13.78 5.84
N LYS A 52 15.50 -14.01 5.50
CA LYS A 52 15.05 -14.06 4.09
C LYS A 52 15.26 -12.73 3.36
N LYS A 53 15.15 -11.60 4.06
CA LYS A 53 15.39 -10.24 3.50
C LYS A 53 16.87 -9.94 3.27
N LYS A 54 17.81 -10.69 3.88
CA LYS A 54 19.27 -10.45 3.79
C LYS A 54 19.79 -10.25 2.35
N PRO A 55 19.38 -11.05 1.34
CA PRO A 55 19.83 -10.86 -0.05
C PRO A 55 19.36 -9.55 -0.69
N HIS A 56 18.27 -8.97 -0.17
CA HIS A 56 17.61 -7.76 -0.68
C HIS A 56 17.90 -6.52 0.17
N GLN A 57 18.82 -6.64 1.13
CA GLN A 57 19.21 -5.56 2.00
C GLN A 57 20.20 -4.62 1.29
N LEU A 58 19.95 -3.32 1.37
CA LEU A 58 20.89 -2.32 0.87
C LEU A 58 22.02 -2.07 1.87
N HIS A 59 23.09 -1.41 1.43
CA HIS A 59 24.13 -0.96 2.36
C HIS A 59 23.52 0.00 3.41
N PRO A 60 23.95 -0.03 4.69
CA PRO A 60 23.29 0.70 5.80
C PRO A 60 22.91 2.16 5.55
N LYS A 61 23.78 2.91 4.83
CA LYS A 61 23.51 4.32 4.48
C LYS A 61 22.34 4.51 3.51
N ALA A 62 22.10 3.55 2.62
CA ALA A 62 20.95 3.58 1.71
C ALA A 62 19.65 3.22 2.45
N GLU A 63 19.68 2.25 3.37
CA GLU A 63 18.52 1.94 4.22
C GLU A 63 18.15 3.13 5.11
N GLU A 64 19.15 3.79 5.73
CA GLU A 64 18.95 5.02 6.51
C GLU A 64 18.29 6.13 5.66
N ALA A 65 18.77 6.31 4.42
CA ALA A 65 18.21 7.30 3.50
C ALA A 65 16.75 6.99 3.13
N LEU A 66 16.45 5.75 2.72
CA LEU A 66 15.08 5.32 2.39
C LEU A 66 14.15 5.48 3.61
N ALA A 67 14.57 5.05 4.80
CA ALA A 67 13.79 5.20 6.03
C ALA A 67 13.49 6.68 6.34
N SER A 68 14.47 7.57 6.16
CA SER A 68 14.30 9.01 6.37
C SER A 68 13.36 9.67 5.34
N MET A 69 13.26 9.09 4.15
CA MET A 69 12.40 9.56 3.06
C MET A 69 11.03 8.89 3.03
N SER A 70 10.76 7.90 3.89
CA SER A 70 9.51 7.12 3.93
C SER A 70 8.25 7.97 3.79
N THR A 71 8.12 9.05 4.56
CA THR A 71 6.96 9.96 4.47
C THR A 71 6.81 10.63 3.10
N ALA A 72 7.91 11.02 2.46
CA ALA A 72 7.88 11.62 1.12
C ALA A 72 7.58 10.58 0.03
N LEU A 73 8.04 9.35 0.23
CA LEU A 73 7.80 8.22 -0.66
C LEU A 73 6.34 7.75 -0.58
N ASP A 74 5.66 7.89 0.56
CA ASP A 74 4.27 7.46 0.76
C ASP A 74 3.20 8.46 0.27
N VAL A 75 3.63 9.66 -0.16
CA VAL A 75 2.76 10.75 -0.63
C VAL A 75 1.74 10.33 -1.71
N PRO A 76 2.04 9.46 -2.70
CA PRO A 76 1.04 9.01 -3.66
C PRO A 76 -0.20 8.38 -2.99
N TYR A 77 -0.01 7.56 -1.96
CA TYR A 77 -1.12 6.95 -1.24
C TYR A 77 -1.96 8.01 -0.50
N ASP A 78 -1.30 8.96 0.16
CA ASP A 78 -1.96 10.07 0.85
C ASP A 78 -2.80 10.94 -0.11
N ILE A 79 -2.24 11.29 -1.28
CA ILE A 79 -2.95 12.09 -2.29
C ILE A 79 -4.17 11.32 -2.80
N TYR A 80 -4.03 10.03 -3.10
CA TYR A 80 -5.16 9.20 -3.50
C TYR A 80 -6.26 9.20 -2.43
N GLY A 81 -5.88 9.05 -1.15
CA GLY A 81 -6.81 9.11 -0.02
C GLY A 81 -7.54 10.45 0.11
N VAL A 82 -6.81 11.57 -0.01
CA VAL A 82 -7.39 12.93 -0.02
C VAL A 82 -8.39 13.08 -1.17
N THR A 83 -7.97 12.73 -2.39
CA THR A 83 -8.85 12.83 -3.57
C THR A 83 -10.11 12.00 -3.35
N LYS A 84 -9.96 10.73 -2.95
CA LYS A 84 -11.09 9.81 -2.73
C LYS A 84 -12.07 10.32 -1.67
N MET A 85 -11.56 10.81 -0.54
CA MET A 85 -12.38 11.05 0.65
C MET A 85 -12.89 12.50 0.77
N LEU A 86 -12.20 13.46 0.16
CA LEU A 86 -12.47 14.89 0.38
C LEU A 86 -12.84 15.66 -0.89
N ASP A 87 -12.23 15.32 -2.04
CA ASP A 87 -12.35 16.16 -3.25
C ASP A 87 -13.38 15.66 -4.26
N ILE A 88 -13.71 14.36 -4.26
CA ILE A 88 -14.72 13.82 -5.16
C ILE A 88 -16.11 14.25 -4.66
N ASP A 89 -16.74 15.15 -5.41
CA ASP A 89 -18.14 15.49 -5.23
C ASP A 89 -19.00 14.65 -6.17
N PHE A 90 -19.75 13.72 -5.58
CA PHE A 90 -20.68 12.87 -6.31
C PHE A 90 -22.04 13.53 -6.56
N GLY A 91 -22.43 14.56 -5.82
CA GLY A 91 -23.73 15.20 -5.98
C GLY A 91 -24.92 14.24 -5.88
N THR A 92 -25.95 14.48 -6.70
CA THR A 92 -27.21 13.73 -6.69
C THR A 92 -27.55 13.15 -8.06
N PHE A 93 -28.41 12.15 -8.09
CA PHE A 93 -28.94 11.54 -9.31
C PHE A 93 -30.43 11.24 -9.18
N GLU A 94 -31.13 11.10 -10.31
CA GLU A 94 -32.58 10.85 -10.34
C GLU A 94 -32.94 9.49 -10.93
N VAL A 95 -33.89 8.81 -10.30
CA VAL A 95 -34.48 7.55 -10.77
C VAL A 95 -35.98 7.59 -10.51
N ASN A 96 -36.79 7.31 -11.53
CA ASN A 96 -38.26 7.24 -11.42
C ASN A 96 -38.91 8.50 -10.79
N GLY A 97 -38.32 9.68 -11.00
CA GLY A 97 -38.80 10.95 -10.45
C GLY A 97 -38.43 11.19 -8.98
N LEU A 98 -37.58 10.35 -8.39
CA LEU A 98 -37.01 10.53 -7.07
C LEU A 98 -35.53 10.91 -7.19
N THR A 99 -35.09 11.85 -6.37
CA THR A 99 -33.69 12.28 -6.27
C THR A 99 -32.99 11.56 -5.11
N TYR A 100 -31.76 11.12 -5.36
CA TYR A 100 -30.92 10.39 -4.43
C TYR A 100 -29.57 11.08 -4.30
N ASP A 101 -29.06 11.18 -3.07
CA ASP A 101 -27.68 11.60 -2.81
C ASP A 101 -26.71 10.48 -3.17
N MET A 102 -25.47 10.81 -3.50
CA MET A 102 -24.42 9.84 -3.80
C MET A 102 -23.17 10.14 -2.98
N ASP A 103 -22.58 9.09 -2.43
CA ASP A 103 -21.21 9.04 -1.92
C ASP A 103 -20.69 7.59 -2.00
N TYR A 104 -19.44 7.35 -1.61
CA TYR A 104 -18.87 5.99 -1.59
C TYR A 104 -19.66 5.04 -0.68
N THR A 105 -20.03 5.48 0.52
CA THR A 105 -20.66 4.62 1.54
C THR A 105 -22.06 4.18 1.11
N THR A 106 -22.82 5.08 0.51
CA THR A 106 -24.18 4.83 0.02
C THR A 106 -24.17 3.98 -1.25
N PHE A 107 -23.20 4.18 -2.14
CA PHE A 107 -23.04 3.33 -3.31
C PHE A 107 -22.68 1.88 -2.92
N GLU A 108 -21.54 1.69 -2.24
CA GLU A 108 -21.00 0.39 -1.86
C GLU A 108 -21.89 -0.32 -0.81
N GLY A 109 -22.49 0.44 0.11
CA GLY A 109 -23.28 -0.13 1.19
C GLY A 109 -24.74 -0.40 0.86
N TYR A 110 -25.29 0.18 -0.22
CA TYR A 110 -26.72 0.11 -0.48
C TYR A 110 -27.08 0.08 -1.96
N TYR A 111 -26.61 1.03 -2.78
CA TYR A 111 -27.12 1.15 -4.14
C TYR A 111 -26.60 0.08 -5.10
N GLU A 112 -25.41 -0.48 -4.89
CA GLU A 112 -24.85 -1.49 -5.81
C GLU A 112 -25.56 -2.86 -5.73
N ASP A 113 -26.14 -3.18 -4.57
CA ASP A 113 -26.83 -4.45 -4.29
C ASP A 113 -28.35 -4.29 -4.08
N HIS A 114 -28.88 -3.08 -4.31
CA HIS A 114 -30.30 -2.78 -4.08
C HIS A 114 -31.24 -3.64 -4.94
N ASP A 115 -32.41 -4.09 -4.47
CA ASP A 115 -33.32 -4.97 -5.24
C ASP A 115 -33.86 -4.33 -6.56
N ASP A 116 -34.08 -3.01 -6.57
CA ASP A 116 -34.51 -2.26 -7.75
C ASP A 116 -33.39 -2.12 -8.79
N THR A 117 -33.58 -2.77 -9.95
CA THR A 117 -32.62 -2.79 -11.07
C THR A 117 -32.44 -1.42 -11.73
N ALA A 118 -33.47 -0.57 -11.75
CA ALA A 118 -33.35 0.78 -12.29
C ALA A 118 -32.44 1.64 -11.41
N LEU A 119 -32.60 1.53 -10.08
CA LEU A 119 -31.76 2.21 -9.11
C LEU A 119 -30.30 1.76 -9.24
N ARG A 120 -30.03 0.45 -9.17
CA ARG A 120 -28.65 -0.10 -9.30
C ARG A 120 -27.92 0.38 -10.55
N ARG A 121 -28.61 0.39 -11.69
CA ARG A 121 -28.01 0.78 -12.97
C ARG A 121 -27.74 2.28 -13.05
N ALA A 122 -28.64 3.10 -12.50
CA ALA A 122 -28.49 4.54 -12.51
C ALA A 122 -27.40 4.99 -11.52
N SER A 123 -27.39 4.42 -10.31
CA SER A 123 -26.36 4.68 -9.31
C SER A 123 -24.97 4.30 -9.82
N PHE A 124 -24.80 3.10 -10.40
CA PHE A 124 -23.53 2.66 -10.97
C PHE A 124 -23.00 3.60 -12.06
N ARG A 125 -23.86 4.02 -12.99
CA ARG A 125 -23.47 4.98 -14.04
C ARG A 125 -23.05 6.31 -13.44
N HIS A 126 -23.86 6.88 -12.56
CA HIS A 126 -23.58 8.17 -11.93
C HIS A 126 -22.29 8.15 -11.10
N PHE A 127 -22.08 7.08 -10.34
CA PHE A 127 -20.86 6.84 -9.57
C PHE A 127 -19.64 6.77 -10.50
N SER A 128 -19.68 5.91 -11.52
CA SER A 128 -18.58 5.71 -12.48
C SER A 128 -18.26 6.97 -13.28
N ASP A 129 -19.29 7.68 -13.76
CA ASP A 129 -19.14 8.93 -14.52
C ASP A 129 -18.54 10.05 -13.66
N THR A 130 -18.82 10.04 -12.35
CA THR A 130 -18.19 10.96 -11.41
C THR A 130 -16.74 10.61 -11.19
N LEU A 131 -16.40 9.34 -10.92
CA LEU A 131 -15.00 8.91 -10.79
C LEU A 131 -14.17 9.25 -12.03
N LYS A 132 -14.76 9.09 -13.21
CA LYS A 132 -14.12 9.40 -14.49
C LYS A 132 -13.63 10.84 -14.58
N LYS A 133 -14.33 11.80 -13.97
CA LYS A 133 -13.90 13.22 -13.96
C LYS A 133 -12.54 13.42 -13.31
N TYR A 134 -12.13 12.50 -12.43
CA TYR A 134 -10.87 12.53 -11.68
C TYR A 134 -9.86 11.49 -12.18
N GLU A 135 -10.15 10.78 -13.29
CA GLU A 135 -9.35 9.64 -13.77
C GLU A 135 -7.90 9.99 -14.07
N HIS A 136 -7.62 11.19 -14.59
CA HIS A 136 -6.26 11.60 -14.91
C HIS A 136 -5.42 11.82 -13.65
N THR A 137 -6.00 12.43 -12.62
CA THR A 137 -5.31 12.66 -11.34
C THR A 137 -5.03 11.34 -10.65
N THR A 138 -6.04 10.47 -10.52
CA THR A 138 -5.87 9.17 -9.87
C THR A 138 -4.92 8.26 -10.66
N ALA A 139 -4.95 8.30 -12.00
CA ALA A 139 -3.99 7.56 -12.83
C ALA A 139 -2.55 8.06 -12.67
N ALA A 140 -2.34 9.39 -12.61
CA ALA A 140 -1.00 9.96 -12.39
C ALA A 140 -0.45 9.59 -11.01
N VAL A 141 -1.30 9.63 -9.98
CA VAL A 141 -0.95 9.24 -8.61
C VAL A 141 -0.62 7.75 -8.55
N TYR A 142 -1.44 6.90 -9.16
CA TYR A 142 -1.17 5.45 -9.23
C TYR A 142 0.14 5.16 -9.99
N ASN A 143 0.40 5.87 -11.09
CA ASN A 143 1.67 5.73 -11.80
C ASN A 143 2.87 6.08 -10.91
N ALA A 144 2.79 7.16 -10.13
CA ALA A 144 3.84 7.51 -9.19
C ALA A 144 4.09 6.40 -8.14
N GLN A 145 3.02 5.80 -7.62
CA GLN A 145 3.12 4.66 -6.70
C GLN A 145 3.82 3.46 -7.35
N VAL A 146 3.40 3.06 -8.54
CA VAL A 146 4.00 1.92 -9.27
C VAL A 146 5.46 2.19 -9.61
N GLN A 147 5.81 3.42 -10.02
CA GLN A 147 7.20 3.78 -10.29
C GLN A 147 8.06 3.71 -9.02
N ARG A 148 7.54 4.17 -7.87
CA ARG A 148 8.21 4.06 -6.57
C ARG A 148 8.49 2.60 -6.23
N GLU A 149 7.47 1.75 -6.26
CA GLU A 149 7.59 0.31 -5.94
C GLU A 149 8.57 -0.39 -6.88
N LYS A 150 8.51 -0.09 -8.19
CA LYS A 150 9.44 -0.64 -9.17
C LYS A 150 10.88 -0.21 -8.89
N LEU A 151 11.11 1.08 -8.64
CA LEU A 151 12.45 1.59 -8.36
C LEU A 151 13.03 0.96 -7.09
N GLU A 152 12.22 0.77 -6.05
CA GLU A 152 12.68 0.12 -4.82
C GLU A 152 12.96 -1.37 -5.03
N ALA A 153 12.10 -2.08 -5.76
CA ALA A 153 12.34 -3.48 -6.14
C ALA A 153 13.67 -3.63 -6.91
N ASP A 154 13.90 -2.76 -7.89
CA ASP A 154 15.14 -2.73 -8.69
C ASP A 154 16.36 -2.43 -7.81
N LEU A 155 16.27 -1.46 -6.89
CA LEU A 155 17.34 -1.11 -5.95
C LEU A 155 17.72 -2.29 -5.05
N ARG A 156 16.72 -3.03 -4.59
CA ARG A 156 16.86 -4.21 -3.72
C ARG A 156 17.18 -5.50 -4.48
N GLY A 157 17.31 -5.43 -5.80
CA GLY A 157 17.73 -6.55 -6.64
C GLY A 157 16.69 -7.66 -6.78
N TYR A 158 15.40 -7.34 -6.73
CA TYR A 158 14.33 -8.29 -7.05
C TYR A 158 14.21 -8.50 -8.56
N ASP A 159 13.80 -9.71 -8.97
CA ASP A 159 13.57 -10.03 -10.38
C ASP A 159 12.30 -9.34 -10.91
N SER A 160 11.34 -9.03 -10.03
CA SER A 160 10.15 -8.27 -10.38
C SER A 160 9.57 -7.49 -9.20
N VAL A 161 8.79 -6.44 -9.51
CA VAL A 161 8.00 -5.71 -8.51
C VAL A 161 6.99 -6.62 -7.80
N ILE A 162 6.52 -7.67 -8.46
CA ILE A 162 5.58 -8.63 -7.86
C ILE A 162 6.27 -9.40 -6.75
N GLU A 163 7.48 -9.92 -6.97
CA GLU A 163 8.23 -10.62 -5.92
C GLU A 163 8.52 -9.72 -4.72
N TYR A 164 8.92 -8.47 -4.97
CA TYR A 164 9.12 -7.47 -3.93
C TYR A 164 7.85 -7.24 -3.08
N LEU A 165 6.68 -7.06 -3.72
CA LEU A 165 5.42 -6.81 -3.02
C LEU A 165 4.85 -8.05 -2.29
N LEU A 166 5.22 -9.25 -2.72
CA LEU A 166 4.77 -10.51 -2.11
C LEU A 166 5.59 -10.92 -0.89
N GLU A 167 6.86 -10.50 -0.79
CA GLU A 167 7.76 -10.89 0.30
C GLU A 167 7.17 -10.56 1.68
N GLU A 168 6.64 -9.34 1.86
CA GLU A 168 6.05 -8.92 3.15
C GLU A 168 4.77 -9.67 3.51
N GLN A 169 4.09 -10.26 2.53
CA GLN A 169 2.84 -11.00 2.72
C GLN A 169 3.09 -12.49 3.04
N ASP A 170 4.35 -12.95 3.02
CA ASP A 170 4.75 -14.37 3.10
C ASP A 170 4.03 -15.22 2.02
N VAL A 171 3.78 -14.62 0.85
CA VAL A 171 3.12 -15.27 -0.29
C VAL A 171 4.15 -15.62 -1.35
N THR A 172 4.11 -16.85 -1.85
CA THR A 172 4.99 -17.26 -2.96
C THR A 172 4.43 -16.82 -4.31
N LEU A 173 5.33 -16.61 -5.29
CA LEU A 173 4.93 -16.30 -6.66
C LEU A 173 4.01 -17.39 -7.26
N ASP A 174 4.26 -18.67 -6.94
CA ASP A 174 3.40 -19.78 -7.35
C ASP A 174 1.98 -19.65 -6.78
N MET A 175 1.85 -19.33 -5.49
CA MET A 175 0.54 -19.09 -4.86
C MET A 175 -0.20 -17.92 -5.51
N TYR A 176 0.51 -16.83 -5.81
CA TYR A 176 -0.06 -15.68 -6.52
C TYR A 176 -0.56 -16.08 -7.92
N HIS A 177 0.24 -16.83 -8.70
CA HIS A 177 -0.14 -17.24 -10.03
C HIS A 177 -1.34 -18.19 -10.07
N ARG A 178 -1.51 -19.07 -9.07
CA ARG A 178 -2.67 -19.98 -9.00
C ARG A 178 -4.02 -19.25 -9.04
N LEU A 179 -4.09 -18.00 -8.57
CA LEU A 179 -5.32 -17.18 -8.60
C LEU A 179 -5.76 -16.77 -10.01
N PHE A 180 -4.86 -16.79 -11.00
CA PHE A 180 -5.14 -16.39 -12.38
C PHE A 180 -5.34 -17.58 -13.33
N TYR A 181 -5.02 -18.79 -12.89
CA TYR A 181 -5.10 -20.02 -13.70
C TYR A 181 -6.23 -20.98 -13.28
N SER A 182 -7.09 -20.58 -12.33
CA SER A 182 -8.32 -21.28 -11.95
C SER A 182 -9.54 -20.75 -12.71
#